data_AF-A0A524KZ79-F1
#
_entry.id   AF-A0A524KZ79-F1
#
_cell.length_a   1.000
_cell.length_b   1.000
_cell.length_c   1.000
_cell.angle_alpha   90.00
_cell.angle_beta   90.00
_cell.angle_gamma   90.00
#
_symmetry.space_group_name_H-M   'P 1'
#
loop_
_entity.id
_entity.type
_entity.pdbx_description
1 polymer ?
#
loop_
_entity_poly.entity_id
_entity_poly.type
_entity_poly.pdbx_seq_one_letter_code
_entity_poly.pdbx_strand_id
1 'polypeptide(L)'
;MQKRVWRSVLVLAVAFLLVPGICFAGPTYDKVMKEGVVKAGLMYNSIPAAYFNDKNEWVGFDVDIASEVVKRIGQSMGKELKMEMIKLNNKTRISFLTSGQIDMSTANMTHKRERDKTIDFSITYFFDGEKILAKKGMYKDHKDFVGKKIASMQGTTSEKNAVNLLKSLGDKEPKVISFQDEPSCFLALQQGKVAGWATDSTI
;
A
#
# COMPACT_ATOMS: atom_id res chain seq x y z
N MET A 1 17.97 -13.88 60.26
CA MET A 1 17.83 -14.56 58.95
C MET A 1 16.93 -13.81 57.96
N GLN A 2 15.75 -13.32 58.35
CA GLN A 2 14.74 -12.70 57.47
C GLN A 2 15.24 -11.51 56.60
N LYS A 3 16.03 -10.57 57.16
CA LYS A 3 16.56 -9.40 56.42
C LYS A 3 17.59 -9.77 55.33
N ARG A 4 18.28 -10.90 55.49
CA ARG A 4 19.29 -11.41 54.53
C ARG A 4 18.60 -12.07 53.34
N VAL A 5 17.50 -12.78 53.59
CA VAL A 5 16.62 -13.35 52.56
C VAL A 5 15.95 -12.25 51.74
N TRP A 6 15.45 -11.19 52.38
CA TRP A 6 14.82 -10.07 51.68
C TRP A 6 15.80 -9.28 50.79
N ARG A 7 17.05 -9.08 51.22
CA ARG A 7 18.09 -8.47 50.38
C ARG A 7 18.44 -9.34 49.17
N SER A 8 18.54 -10.65 49.33
CA SER A 8 18.80 -11.57 48.21
C SER A 8 17.64 -11.62 47.21
N VAL A 9 16.38 -11.59 47.68
CA VAL A 9 15.19 -11.54 46.82
C VAL A 9 15.11 -10.23 46.03
N LEU A 10 15.46 -9.10 46.65
CA LEU A 10 15.47 -7.79 45.98
C LEU A 10 16.56 -7.67 44.91
N VAL A 11 17.75 -8.25 45.16
CA VAL A 11 18.84 -8.28 44.17
C VAL A 11 18.50 -9.18 42.98
N LEU A 12 17.84 -10.32 43.21
CA LEU A 12 17.35 -11.20 42.14
C LEU A 12 16.23 -10.55 41.31
N ALA A 13 15.33 -9.80 41.93
CA ALA A 13 14.26 -9.09 41.22
C ALA A 13 14.80 -7.94 40.34
N VAL A 14 15.82 -7.21 40.80
CA VAL A 14 16.48 -6.16 40.01
C VAL A 14 17.33 -6.77 38.88
N ALA A 15 17.95 -7.92 39.08
CA ALA A 15 18.67 -8.64 38.02
C ALA A 15 17.74 -9.15 36.91
N PHE A 16 16.49 -9.51 37.24
CA PHE A 16 15.49 -9.92 36.24
C PHE A 16 14.95 -8.75 35.41
N LEU A 17 14.95 -7.54 35.97
CA LEU A 17 14.56 -6.30 35.28
C LEU A 17 15.65 -5.74 34.34
N LEU A 18 16.88 -6.25 34.44
CA LEU A 18 18.05 -5.81 33.66
C LEU A 18 18.43 -6.77 32.52
N VAL A 19 17.68 -7.85 32.30
CA VAL A 19 17.85 -8.65 31.08
C VAL A 19 17.25 -7.85 29.94
N PRO A 20 18.04 -7.29 28.99
CA PRO A 20 17.48 -6.69 27.81
C PRO A 20 16.62 -7.76 27.14
N GLY A 21 15.33 -7.49 26.98
CA GLY A 21 14.44 -8.40 26.27
C GLY A 21 15.06 -8.66 24.91
N ILE A 22 15.32 -9.94 24.60
CA ILE A 22 15.81 -10.32 23.28
C ILE A 22 14.72 -9.90 22.30
N CYS A 23 14.94 -8.79 21.61
CA CYS A 23 14.11 -8.38 20.50
C CYS A 23 14.45 -9.34 19.37
N PHE A 24 13.63 -10.38 19.20
CA PHE A 24 13.70 -11.22 18.02
C PHE A 24 13.18 -10.38 16.86
N ALA A 25 14.09 -9.95 15.99
CA ALA A 25 13.71 -9.40 14.72
C ALA A 25 12.93 -10.45 13.91
N GLY A 26 12.01 -10.01 13.06
CA GLY A 26 11.25 -10.92 12.21
C GLY A 26 12.11 -11.56 11.12
N PRO A 27 11.67 -12.70 10.54
CA PRO A 27 12.44 -13.44 9.52
C PRO A 27 12.80 -12.59 8.29
N THR A 28 11.93 -11.64 7.89
CA THR A 28 12.22 -10.69 6.80
C THR A 28 13.42 -9.81 7.10
N TYR A 29 13.53 -9.33 8.35
CA TYR A 29 14.64 -8.49 8.76
C TYR A 29 15.95 -9.28 8.74
N ASP A 30 15.97 -10.49 9.32
CA ASP A 30 17.17 -11.33 9.33
C ASP A 30 17.66 -11.65 7.91
N LYS A 31 16.72 -11.95 7.00
CA LYS A 31 17.01 -12.18 5.58
C LYS A 31 17.65 -10.95 4.94
N VAL A 32 17.02 -9.78 5.04
CA VAL A 32 17.54 -8.52 4.49
C VAL A 32 18.93 -8.20 5.04
N MET A 33 19.14 -8.40 6.34
CA MET A 33 20.43 -8.13 6.98
C MET A 33 21.53 -9.06 6.47
N LYS A 34 21.21 -10.34 6.29
CA LYS A 34 22.13 -11.34 5.73
C LYS A 34 22.45 -11.04 4.26
N GLU A 35 21.44 -10.76 3.45
CA GLU A 35 21.58 -10.58 1.99
C GLU A 35 22.12 -9.19 1.62
N GLY A 36 21.87 -8.17 2.44
CA GLY A 36 22.20 -6.77 2.13
C GLY A 36 21.32 -6.16 1.03
N VAL A 37 20.18 -6.79 0.72
CA VAL A 37 19.24 -6.39 -0.32
C VAL A 37 17.83 -6.36 0.26
N VAL A 38 17.06 -5.33 -0.08
CA VAL A 38 15.62 -5.24 0.18
C VAL A 38 14.89 -5.35 -1.15
N LYS A 39 14.01 -6.34 -1.29
CA LYS A 39 13.11 -6.47 -2.45
C LYS A 39 11.87 -5.63 -2.22
N ALA A 40 11.85 -4.42 -2.78
CA ALA A 40 10.73 -3.50 -2.68
C ALA A 40 9.78 -3.68 -3.86
N GLY A 41 8.52 -4.00 -3.58
CA GLY A 41 7.49 -4.09 -4.61
C GLY A 41 6.78 -2.74 -4.81
N LEU A 42 6.73 -2.26 -6.05
CA LEU A 42 6.09 -0.97 -6.40
C LEU A 42 5.15 -1.10 -7.62
N MET A 43 4.17 -0.22 -7.72
CA MET A 43 3.44 -0.03 -8.98
C MET A 43 4.35 0.58 -10.05
N TYR A 44 4.05 0.37 -11.33
CA TYR A 44 4.92 0.82 -12.43
C TYR A 44 4.22 1.74 -13.44
N ASN A 45 2.94 1.98 -13.25
CA ASN A 45 2.07 2.74 -14.14
C ASN A 45 1.01 3.51 -13.35
N SER A 46 1.36 3.97 -12.14
CA SER A 46 0.48 4.77 -11.28
C SER A 46 1.09 6.13 -11.02
N ILE A 47 0.51 7.17 -11.62
CA ILE A 47 0.99 8.55 -11.50
C ILE A 47 0.19 9.23 -10.38
N PRO A 48 0.81 9.95 -9.43
CA PRO A 48 2.24 10.25 -9.29
C PRO A 48 3.01 9.26 -8.38
N ALA A 49 2.39 8.16 -7.95
CA ALA A 49 2.93 7.26 -6.94
C ALA A 49 4.20 6.52 -7.41
N ALA A 50 4.11 5.71 -8.46
CA ALA A 50 5.26 5.01 -9.03
C ALA A 50 5.00 4.69 -10.52
N TYR A 51 5.82 5.26 -11.38
CA TYR A 51 5.68 5.22 -12.83
C TYR A 51 7.03 5.37 -13.53
N PHE A 52 7.09 5.02 -14.81
CA PHE A 52 8.23 5.32 -15.66
C PHE A 52 8.06 6.71 -16.30
N ASN A 53 9.05 7.58 -16.14
CA ASN A 53 9.08 8.88 -16.81
C ASN A 53 9.52 8.77 -18.29
N ASP A 54 9.58 9.90 -19.00
CA ASP A 54 9.99 9.94 -20.41
C ASP A 54 11.42 9.45 -20.68
N LYS A 55 12.26 9.38 -19.64
CA LYS A 55 13.63 8.83 -19.68
C LYS A 55 13.69 7.34 -19.34
N ASN A 56 12.54 6.70 -19.16
CA ASN A 56 12.40 5.31 -18.72
C ASN A 56 13.01 5.05 -17.32
N GLU A 57 13.02 6.06 -16.46
CA GLU A 57 13.42 5.95 -15.06
C GLU A 57 12.17 5.68 -14.21
N TRP A 58 12.26 4.72 -13.28
CA TRP A 58 11.17 4.44 -12.34
C TRP A 58 11.21 5.49 -11.22
N VAL A 59 10.22 6.37 -11.21
CA VAL A 59 10.15 7.54 -10.31
C VAL A 59 8.78 7.64 -9.68
N GLY A 60 8.66 8.51 -8.67
CA GLY A 60 7.39 8.85 -8.04
C GLY A 60 7.48 8.79 -6.52
N PHE A 61 6.40 9.22 -5.88
CA PHE A 61 6.33 9.32 -4.43
C PHE A 61 6.60 7.99 -3.70
N ASP A 62 6.04 6.87 -4.17
CA ASP A 62 6.25 5.55 -3.57
C ASP A 62 7.69 5.06 -3.79
N VAL A 63 8.34 5.45 -4.89
CA VAL A 63 9.77 5.15 -5.15
C VAL A 63 10.65 5.89 -4.14
N ASP A 64 10.34 7.16 -3.87
CA ASP A 64 11.07 7.99 -2.90
C ASP A 64 10.88 7.44 -1.47
N ILE A 65 9.65 7.06 -1.12
CA ILE A 65 9.33 6.45 0.19
C ILE A 65 10.10 5.13 0.37
N ALA A 66 10.08 4.24 -0.63
CA ALA A 66 10.82 2.97 -0.55
C ALA A 66 12.32 3.21 -0.38
N SER A 67 12.89 4.12 -1.17
CA SER A 67 14.31 4.46 -1.13
C SER A 67 14.73 4.99 0.23
N GLU A 68 13.94 5.91 0.82
CA GLU A 68 14.22 6.47 2.14
C GLU A 68 14.06 5.44 3.27
N VAL A 69 13.08 4.53 3.18
CA VAL A 69 12.93 3.42 4.13
C VAL A 69 14.15 2.51 4.11
N VAL A 70 14.58 2.06 2.92
CA VAL A 70 15.76 1.18 2.76
C VAL A 70 17.02 1.86 3.30
N LYS A 71 17.21 3.13 2.96
CA LYS A 71 18.33 3.94 3.46
C LYS A 71 18.34 4.03 4.99
N ARG A 72 17.19 4.31 5.62
CA ARG A 72 17.10 4.42 7.09
C ARG A 72 17.31 3.09 7.81
N ILE A 73 16.82 1.98 7.25
CA ILE A 73 17.09 0.63 7.76
C ILE A 73 18.59 0.35 7.69
N GLY A 74 19.26 0.72 6.59
CA GLY A 74 20.71 0.58 6.49
C GLY A 74 21.47 1.42 7.53
N GLN A 75 21.10 2.70 7.66
CA GLN A 75 21.73 3.64 8.58
C GLN A 75 21.60 3.22 10.05
N SER A 76 20.41 2.78 10.49
CA SER A 76 20.21 2.33 11.87
C SER A 76 21.08 1.12 12.24
N MET A 77 21.58 0.42 11.23
CA MET A 77 22.37 -0.80 11.38
C MET A 77 23.84 -0.63 10.96
N GLY A 78 24.26 0.57 10.58
CA GLY A 78 25.64 0.83 10.12
C GLY A 78 26.02 0.07 8.85
N LYS A 79 25.05 -0.27 7.99
CA LYS A 79 25.26 -1.04 6.75
C LYS A 79 24.56 -0.37 5.58
N GLU A 80 25.21 -0.32 4.41
CA GLU A 80 24.52 0.07 3.18
C GLU A 80 23.67 -1.09 2.66
N LEU A 81 22.39 -0.82 2.37
CA LEU A 81 21.45 -1.78 1.78
C LEU A 81 21.14 -1.40 0.35
N LYS A 82 21.09 -2.39 -0.54
CA LYS A 82 20.62 -2.21 -1.92
C LYS A 82 19.11 -2.39 -1.98
N MET A 83 18.43 -1.58 -2.79
CA MET A 83 17.02 -1.79 -3.11
C MET A 83 16.89 -2.48 -4.47
N GLU A 84 16.21 -3.62 -4.50
CA GLU A 84 15.77 -4.27 -5.73
C GLU A 84 14.28 -3.96 -5.94
N MET A 85 13.94 -3.27 -7.03
CA MET A 85 12.55 -2.89 -7.32
C MET A 85 11.85 -3.97 -8.14
N ILE A 86 10.70 -4.44 -7.66
CA ILE A 86 9.90 -5.50 -8.27
C ILE A 86 8.54 -4.93 -8.69
N LYS A 87 8.17 -5.13 -9.96
CA LYS A 87 6.90 -4.62 -10.51
C LYS A 87 5.71 -5.35 -9.89
N LEU A 88 4.76 -4.60 -9.37
CA LEU A 88 3.51 -5.08 -8.82
C LEU A 88 2.30 -4.55 -9.59
N ASN A 89 1.17 -5.26 -9.42
CA ASN A 89 -0.15 -4.73 -9.66
C ASN A 89 -1.06 -5.05 -8.46
N ASN A 90 -2.32 -4.58 -8.50
CA ASN A 90 -3.28 -4.78 -7.41
C ASN A 90 -3.52 -6.24 -7.02
N LYS A 91 -3.38 -7.19 -7.97
CA LYS A 91 -3.60 -8.61 -7.76
C LYS A 91 -2.37 -9.30 -7.16
N THR A 92 -1.16 -8.89 -7.54
CA THR A 92 0.08 -9.57 -7.13
C THR A 92 0.66 -9.04 -5.83
N ARG A 93 0.38 -7.79 -5.44
CA ARG A 93 1.03 -7.15 -4.29
C ARG A 93 0.91 -7.88 -2.95
N ILE A 94 -0.22 -8.53 -2.68
CA ILE A 94 -0.40 -9.32 -1.43
C ILE A 94 0.27 -10.68 -1.58
N SER A 95 0.04 -11.40 -2.68
CA SER A 95 0.59 -12.74 -2.85
C SER A 95 2.11 -12.74 -2.86
N PHE A 96 2.74 -11.76 -3.53
CA PHE A 96 4.19 -11.61 -3.57
C PHE A 96 4.79 -11.35 -2.19
N LEU A 97 4.10 -10.58 -1.35
CA LEU A 97 4.53 -10.35 0.03
C LEU A 97 4.42 -11.64 0.85
N THR A 98 3.27 -12.31 0.79
CA THR A 98 3.03 -13.55 1.55
C THR A 98 3.92 -14.72 1.10
N SER A 99 4.36 -14.74 -0.15
CA SER A 99 5.26 -15.78 -0.68
C SER A 99 6.75 -15.43 -0.51
N GLY A 100 7.08 -14.26 0.05
CA GLY A 100 8.46 -13.79 0.21
C GLY A 100 9.17 -13.40 -1.10
N GLN A 101 8.43 -13.15 -2.19
CA GLN A 101 8.98 -12.61 -3.44
C GLN A 101 9.41 -11.15 -3.28
N ILE A 102 8.71 -10.40 -2.44
CA ILE A 102 9.07 -9.05 -1.98
C ILE A 102 9.18 -9.06 -0.45
N ASP A 103 10.00 -8.17 0.08
CA ASP A 103 10.18 -7.97 1.52
C ASP A 103 9.30 -6.82 2.04
N MET A 104 8.97 -5.86 1.16
CA MET A 104 8.06 -4.75 1.46
C MET A 104 7.30 -4.29 0.21
N SER A 105 6.21 -3.54 0.41
CA SER A 105 5.40 -2.98 -0.67
C SER A 105 5.09 -1.51 -0.44
N THR A 106 5.41 -0.68 -1.42
CA THR A 106 5.02 0.74 -1.53
C THR A 106 4.29 0.89 -2.85
N ALA A 107 3.00 0.57 -2.82
CA ALA A 107 2.17 0.43 -4.00
C ALA A 107 0.74 0.90 -3.70
N ASN A 108 0.62 2.18 -3.29
CA ASN A 108 -0.63 2.93 -3.03
C ASN A 108 -1.76 2.10 -2.38
N MET A 109 -1.41 1.23 -1.43
CA MET A 109 -2.36 0.29 -0.86
C MET A 109 -3.09 0.90 0.32
N THR A 110 -4.41 1.12 0.19
CA THR A 110 -5.25 1.56 1.30
C THR A 110 -5.17 0.60 2.49
N HIS A 111 -4.82 1.09 3.67
CA HIS A 111 -4.90 0.27 4.88
C HIS A 111 -6.36 -0.06 5.20
N LYS A 112 -6.71 -1.34 5.25
CA LYS A 112 -8.03 -1.85 5.63
C LYS A 112 -7.86 -2.98 6.65
N ARG A 113 -8.68 -2.99 7.70
CA ARG A 113 -8.65 -4.04 8.74
C ARG A 113 -8.72 -5.47 8.21
N GLU A 114 -9.41 -5.68 7.08
CA GLU A 114 -9.47 -7.00 6.46
C GLU A 114 -8.09 -7.49 5.97
N ARG A 115 -7.24 -6.56 5.54
CA ARG A 115 -5.90 -6.87 5.03
C ARG A 115 -4.93 -7.23 6.16
N ASP A 116 -5.17 -6.72 7.38
CA ASP A 116 -4.39 -7.05 8.60
C ASP A 116 -4.45 -8.55 8.96
N LYS A 117 -5.43 -9.29 8.43
CA LYS A 117 -5.50 -10.75 8.60
C LYS A 117 -4.43 -11.51 7.82
N THR A 118 -3.78 -10.88 6.84
CA THR A 118 -2.88 -11.55 5.90
C THR A 118 -1.52 -10.85 5.81
N ILE A 119 -1.47 -9.53 5.99
CA ILE A 119 -0.26 -8.72 5.88
C ILE A 119 -0.27 -7.61 6.94
N ASP A 120 0.91 -7.15 7.34
CA ASP A 120 1.05 -5.95 8.18
C ASP A 120 1.22 -4.69 7.32
N PHE A 121 0.86 -3.54 7.91
CA PHE A 121 1.08 -2.22 7.34
C PHE A 121 2.07 -1.42 8.18
N SER A 122 2.83 -0.55 7.53
CA SER A 122 3.54 0.53 8.23
C SER A 122 2.56 1.51 8.86
N ILE A 123 3.09 2.55 9.50
CA ILE A 123 2.31 3.77 9.70
C ILE A 123 1.78 4.31 8.37
N THR A 124 0.64 4.99 8.40
CA THR A 124 0.10 5.69 7.23
C THR A 124 1.04 6.81 6.81
N TYR A 125 1.52 6.77 5.57
CA TYR A 125 2.38 7.81 4.99
C TYR A 125 1.64 8.73 4.00
N PHE A 126 0.41 8.41 3.64
CA PHE A 126 -0.43 9.23 2.75
C PHE A 126 -1.91 9.05 3.07
N PHE A 127 -2.67 10.16 3.08
CA PHE A 127 -4.11 10.18 3.23
C PHE A 127 -4.74 10.71 1.94
N ASP A 128 -5.73 9.98 1.42
CA ASP A 128 -6.49 10.39 0.24
C ASP A 128 -7.99 10.12 0.43
N GLY A 129 -8.80 10.82 -0.36
CA GLY A 129 -10.22 10.53 -0.58
C GLY A 129 -10.43 9.82 -1.91
N GLU A 130 -11.66 9.36 -2.14
CA GLU A 130 -12.07 8.77 -3.42
C GLU A 130 -12.98 9.74 -4.18
N LYS A 131 -12.81 9.81 -5.50
CA LYS A 131 -13.62 10.65 -6.40
C LYS A 131 -13.97 9.91 -7.68
N ILE A 132 -14.95 10.44 -8.41
CA ILE A 132 -15.25 10.06 -9.78
C ILE A 132 -14.75 11.17 -10.71
N LEU A 133 -13.70 10.89 -11.47
CA LEU A 133 -13.26 11.77 -12.55
C LEU A 133 -14.24 11.67 -13.72
N ALA A 134 -14.70 12.80 -14.25
CA ALA A 134 -15.61 12.84 -15.38
C ALA A 134 -15.38 14.06 -16.26
N LYS A 135 -15.93 14.04 -17.48
CA LYS A 135 -15.79 15.16 -18.42
C LYS A 135 -16.45 16.42 -17.85
N LYS A 136 -15.72 17.53 -17.89
CA LYS A 136 -16.17 18.84 -17.36
C LYS A 136 -17.54 19.21 -17.92
N GLY A 137 -18.45 19.63 -17.03
CA GLY A 137 -19.79 20.13 -17.38
C GLY A 137 -20.84 19.05 -17.66
N MET A 138 -20.48 17.77 -17.64
CA MET A 138 -21.42 16.68 -17.95
C MET A 138 -22.18 16.15 -16.73
N TYR A 139 -21.55 16.17 -15.55
CA TYR A 139 -22.06 15.58 -14.31
C TYR A 139 -21.75 16.53 -13.15
N LYS A 140 -22.68 16.64 -12.20
CA LYS A 140 -22.56 17.54 -11.03
C LYS A 140 -22.50 16.75 -9.73
N ASP A 141 -23.31 15.69 -9.63
CA ASP A 141 -23.47 14.93 -8.40
C ASP A 141 -23.37 13.41 -8.67
N HIS A 142 -23.10 12.63 -7.62
CA HIS A 142 -22.98 11.17 -7.74
C HIS A 142 -24.24 10.49 -8.33
N LYS A 143 -25.43 11.08 -8.13
CA LYS A 143 -26.70 10.58 -8.68
C LYS A 143 -26.72 10.56 -10.20
N ASP A 144 -25.96 11.44 -10.86
CA ASP A 144 -25.94 11.51 -12.32
C ASP A 144 -25.26 10.28 -12.97
N PHE A 145 -24.55 9.48 -12.16
CA PHE A 145 -23.89 8.25 -12.58
C PHE A 145 -24.75 6.99 -12.41
N VAL A 146 -25.95 7.09 -11.81
CA VAL A 146 -26.87 5.94 -11.71
C VAL A 146 -27.23 5.41 -13.10
N GLY A 147 -27.08 4.11 -13.31
CA GLY A 147 -27.28 3.44 -14.59
C GLY A 147 -26.21 3.72 -15.65
N LYS A 148 -25.17 4.52 -15.34
CA LYS A 148 -24.04 4.80 -16.24
C LYS A 148 -22.91 3.80 -16.03
N LYS A 149 -22.07 3.66 -17.06
CA LYS A 149 -20.83 2.88 -16.96
C LYS A 149 -19.76 3.70 -16.26
N ILE A 150 -19.12 3.15 -15.23
CA ILE A 150 -18.03 3.78 -14.49
C ILE A 150 -16.80 2.90 -14.58
N ALA A 151 -15.66 3.44 -15.01
CA ALA A 151 -14.40 2.70 -14.96
C ALA A 151 -13.87 2.63 -13.53
N SER A 152 -13.23 1.53 -13.19
CA SER A 152 -12.35 1.44 -12.02
C SER A 152 -11.26 0.41 -12.26
N MET A 153 -10.11 0.55 -11.59
CA MET A 153 -9.04 -0.44 -11.68
C MET A 153 -9.40 -1.68 -10.84
N GLN A 154 -9.19 -2.86 -11.41
CA GLN A 154 -9.59 -4.13 -10.81
C GLN A 154 -8.85 -4.39 -9.48
N GLY A 155 -9.61 -4.82 -8.46
CA GLY A 155 -9.05 -5.20 -7.15
C GLY A 155 -8.73 -4.02 -6.23
N THR A 156 -9.16 -2.81 -6.60
CA THR A 156 -9.03 -1.61 -5.77
C THR A 156 -10.17 -1.49 -4.77
N THR A 157 -9.96 -0.65 -3.76
CA THR A 157 -11.05 -0.19 -2.89
C THR A 157 -12.07 0.63 -3.67
N SER A 158 -11.60 1.44 -4.63
CA SER A 158 -12.45 2.34 -5.42
C SER A 158 -13.46 1.57 -6.29
N GLU A 159 -13.07 0.39 -6.81
CA GLU A 159 -14.00 -0.48 -7.54
C GLU A 159 -15.18 -0.92 -6.66
N LYS A 160 -14.88 -1.37 -5.43
CA LYS A 160 -15.91 -1.78 -4.47
C LYS A 160 -16.75 -0.60 -3.99
N ASN A 161 -16.11 0.52 -3.72
CA ASN A 161 -16.77 1.72 -3.22
C ASN A 161 -17.68 2.34 -4.28
N ALA A 162 -17.29 2.38 -5.55
CA ALA A 162 -18.14 2.82 -6.65
C ALA A 162 -19.41 1.96 -6.78
N VAL A 163 -19.28 0.62 -6.70
CA VAL A 163 -20.44 -0.28 -6.71
C VAL A 163 -21.37 0.03 -5.53
N ASN A 164 -20.82 0.17 -4.32
CA ASN A 164 -21.60 0.42 -3.11
C ASN A 164 -22.28 1.80 -3.14
N LEU A 165 -21.58 2.82 -3.61
CA LEU A 165 -22.10 4.17 -3.80
C LEU A 165 -23.31 4.15 -4.73
N LEU A 166 -23.19 3.56 -5.92
CA LEU A 166 -24.28 3.50 -6.88
C LEU A 166 -25.49 2.71 -6.35
N LYS A 167 -25.27 1.59 -5.65
CA LYS A 167 -26.35 0.85 -4.97
C LYS A 167 -27.07 1.73 -3.93
N SER A 168 -26.31 2.47 -3.11
CA SER A 168 -26.88 3.37 -2.10
C SER A 168 -27.72 4.50 -2.71
N LEU A 169 -27.46 4.85 -3.97
CA LEU A 169 -28.19 5.85 -4.73
C LEU A 169 -29.37 5.27 -5.53
N GLY A 170 -29.67 3.98 -5.37
CA GLY A 170 -30.81 3.30 -5.99
C GLY A 170 -30.51 2.56 -7.30
N ASP A 171 -29.23 2.44 -7.69
CA ASP A 171 -28.85 1.62 -8.84
C ASP A 171 -28.97 0.12 -8.49
N LYS A 172 -29.93 -0.57 -9.13
CA LYS A 172 -30.16 -2.00 -8.92
C LYS A 172 -29.05 -2.86 -9.53
N GLU A 173 -28.39 -2.37 -10.58
CA GLU A 173 -27.37 -3.10 -11.31
C GLU A 173 -26.23 -2.14 -11.73
N PRO A 174 -25.38 -1.71 -10.78
CA PRO A 174 -24.29 -0.79 -11.06
C PRO A 174 -23.33 -1.33 -12.11
N LYS A 175 -23.04 -0.51 -13.13
CA LYS A 175 -22.15 -0.87 -14.24
C LYS A 175 -20.73 -0.34 -13.99
N VAL A 176 -20.06 -0.92 -12.99
CA VAL A 176 -18.63 -0.64 -12.77
C VAL A 176 -17.81 -1.58 -13.65
N ILE A 177 -17.07 -1.01 -14.60
CA ILE A 177 -16.26 -1.72 -15.59
C ILE A 177 -14.82 -1.78 -15.09
N SER A 178 -14.32 -2.98 -14.84
CA SER A 178 -12.98 -3.23 -14.34
C SER A 178 -11.93 -3.16 -15.45
N PHE A 179 -10.89 -2.36 -15.25
CA PHE A 179 -9.71 -2.32 -16.13
C PHE A 179 -8.45 -2.83 -15.40
N GLN A 180 -7.42 -3.22 -16.15
CA GLN A 180 -6.20 -3.76 -15.56
C GLN A 180 -5.29 -2.68 -14.96
N ASP A 181 -5.34 -1.45 -15.48
CA ASP A 181 -4.49 -0.34 -15.04
C ASP A 181 -5.18 1.03 -15.19
N GLU A 182 -4.57 2.05 -14.56
CA GLU A 182 -5.04 3.44 -14.58
C GLU A 182 -5.06 4.06 -16.00
N PRO A 183 -4.03 3.88 -16.86
CA PRO A 183 -4.07 4.39 -18.23
C PRO A 183 -5.26 3.86 -19.02
N SER A 184 -5.64 2.59 -18.85
CA SER A 184 -6.81 2.01 -19.51
C SER A 184 -8.13 2.61 -19.00
N CYS A 185 -8.26 2.88 -17.69
CA CYS A 185 -9.42 3.60 -17.13
C CYS A 185 -9.54 5.00 -17.72
N PHE A 186 -8.44 5.75 -17.72
CA PHE A 186 -8.40 7.11 -18.27
C PHE A 186 -8.72 7.13 -19.76
N LEU A 187 -8.14 6.22 -20.54
CA LEU A 187 -8.40 6.10 -21.97
C LEU A 187 -9.88 5.77 -22.25
N ALA A 188 -10.49 4.88 -21.47
CA ALA A 188 -11.91 4.57 -21.61
C ALA A 188 -12.80 5.79 -21.34
N LEU A 189 -12.45 6.62 -20.35
CA LEU A 189 -13.13 7.87 -20.06
C LEU A 189 -12.93 8.88 -21.20
N GLN A 190 -11.70 9.06 -21.67
CA GLN A 190 -11.34 9.96 -22.76
C GLN A 190 -12.08 9.62 -24.06
N GLN A 191 -12.24 8.32 -24.35
CA GLN A 191 -12.99 7.81 -25.50
C GLN A 191 -14.52 7.84 -25.31
N GLY A 192 -15.02 8.26 -24.15
CA GLY A 192 -16.45 8.28 -23.84
C GLY A 192 -17.09 6.89 -23.70
N LYS A 193 -16.29 5.83 -23.51
CA LYS A 193 -16.78 4.46 -23.28
C LYS A 193 -17.40 4.29 -21.90
N VAL A 194 -16.99 5.14 -20.95
CA VAL A 194 -17.54 5.26 -19.59
C VAL A 194 -17.89 6.73 -19.31
N ALA A 195 -18.84 6.94 -18.40
CA ALA A 195 -19.28 8.27 -17.96
C ALA A 195 -18.32 8.90 -16.94
N GLY A 196 -17.64 8.07 -16.16
CA GLY A 196 -16.69 8.49 -15.15
C GLY A 196 -15.69 7.40 -14.82
N TRP A 197 -14.65 7.75 -14.08
CA TRP A 197 -13.63 6.86 -13.55
C TRP A 197 -13.54 7.06 -12.03
N ALA A 198 -13.92 6.03 -11.27
CA ALA A 198 -13.80 6.04 -9.81
C ALA A 198 -12.38 5.66 -9.39
N THR A 199 -11.71 6.54 -8.65
CA THR A 199 -10.33 6.36 -8.22
C THR A 199 -9.98 7.29 -7.05
N ASP A 200 -8.75 7.16 -6.55
CA ASP A 200 -8.23 8.00 -5.47
C ASP A 200 -8.06 9.44 -5.97
N SER A 201 -8.31 10.44 -5.13
CA SER A 201 -8.50 11.82 -5.60
C SER A 201 -7.25 12.52 -6.11
N THR A 202 -6.08 11.94 -5.83
CA THR A 202 -4.76 12.42 -6.22
C THR A 202 -4.32 11.96 -7.61
N ILE A 203 -5.10 11.08 -8.25
CA ILE A 203 -4.99 10.66 -9.65
C ILE A 203 -5.79 11.63 -10.54
#